data_AF-A0A197SUY7-F1
#
_entry.id   AF-A0A197SUY7-F1
#
_cell.length_a   1.000
_cell.length_b   1.000
_cell.length_c   1.000
_cell.angle_alpha   90.00
_cell.angle_beta   90.00
_cell.angle_gamma   90.00
#
_symmetry.space_group_name_H-M   'P 1'
#
loop_
_entity.id
_entity.type
_entity.pdbx_description
1 polymer ?
#
loop_
_entity_poly.entity_id
_entity_poly.type
_entity_poly.pdbx_seq_one_letter_code
_entity_poly.pdbx_strand_id
1 'polypeptide(L)'
;MHEQSGKCLTPEGDRIYSDGAVLTLWPCTGAESQDFDQSELDYFRNIKTSHSNKCLTNYGGNFGNGTWVTLWTCAGGDPAEQNWHLEL
;
A
#
# COMPACT_ATOMS: atom_id res chain seq x y z
N MET A 1 -5.00 5.36 8.50
CA MET A 1 -5.78 6.61 8.31
C MET A 1 -4.78 7.77 8.23
N HIS A 2 -4.98 8.74 7.34
CA HIS A 2 -4.20 9.97 7.31
C HIS A 2 -4.80 10.98 8.29
N GLU A 3 -4.15 11.14 9.44
CA GLU A 3 -4.67 11.84 10.63
C GLU A 3 -5.20 13.24 10.32
N GLN A 4 -4.43 14.05 9.60
CA GLN A 4 -4.78 15.45 9.31
C GLN A 4 -6.07 15.57 8.47
N SER A 5 -6.36 14.58 7.63
CA SER A 5 -7.52 14.63 6.73
C SER A 5 -8.72 13.80 7.21
N GLY A 6 -8.51 12.88 8.18
CA GLY A 6 -9.50 11.87 8.55
C GLY A 6 -9.87 10.87 7.44
N LYS A 7 -9.09 10.82 6.35
CA LYS A 7 -9.32 9.92 5.21
C LYS A 7 -8.46 8.67 5.32
N CYS A 8 -8.93 7.60 4.70
CA CYS A 8 -8.24 6.33 4.64
C CYS A 8 -7.46 6.21 3.33
N LEU A 9 -6.33 5.50 3.40
CA LEU A 9 -5.60 5.05 2.22
C LEU A 9 -6.52 4.11 1.44
N THR A 10 -6.69 4.32 0.14
CA THR A 10 -7.66 3.58 -0.67
C THR A 10 -7.12 3.40 -2.08
N PRO A 11 -7.01 2.18 -2.61
CA PRO A 11 -6.69 1.96 -4.02
C PRO A 11 -7.75 2.60 -4.91
N GLU A 12 -7.31 3.31 -5.96
CA GLU A 12 -8.20 4.00 -6.89
C GLU A 12 -9.25 3.04 -7.46
N GLY A 13 -10.52 3.41 -7.32
CA GLY A 13 -11.66 2.60 -7.76
C GLY A 13 -11.84 1.29 -6.99
N ASP A 14 -11.33 1.19 -5.75
CA ASP A 14 -11.38 -0.01 -4.90
C ASP A 14 -10.74 -1.24 -5.56
N ARG A 15 -9.74 -1.03 -6.43
CA ARG A 15 -9.11 -2.08 -7.24
C ARG A 15 -8.10 -2.92 -6.46
N ILE A 16 -8.52 -3.50 -5.33
CA ILE A 16 -7.64 -4.18 -4.36
C ILE A 16 -6.94 -5.42 -4.92
N TYR A 17 -7.50 -6.06 -5.94
CA TYR A 17 -6.93 -7.26 -6.55
C TYR A 17 -6.07 -6.97 -7.79
N SER A 18 -6.00 -5.72 -8.23
CA SER A 18 -5.31 -5.33 -9.47
C SER A 18 -3.93 -4.77 -9.19
N ASP A 19 -2.93 -5.28 -9.90
CA ASP A 19 -1.60 -4.65 -9.94
C ASP A 19 -1.70 -3.28 -10.61
N GLY A 20 -0.94 -2.32 -10.09
CA GLY A 20 -0.88 -0.94 -10.57
C GLY A 20 -2.00 -0.03 -10.06
N ALA A 21 -2.86 -0.49 -9.15
CA ALA A 21 -3.85 0.39 -8.53
C ALA A 21 -3.14 1.48 -7.71
N VAL A 22 -3.32 2.75 -8.07
CA VAL A 22 -2.73 3.90 -7.38
C VAL A 22 -3.40 4.09 -6.02
N LEU A 23 -2.62 4.39 -4.99
CA LEU A 23 -3.16 4.68 -3.66
C LEU A 23 -3.60 6.13 -3.55
N THR A 24 -4.78 6.34 -2.99
CA THR A 24 -5.46 7.63 -2.87
C THR A 24 -6.00 7.84 -1.45
N LEU A 25 -6.49 9.05 -1.16
CA LEU A 25 -7.18 9.36 0.09
C LEU A 25 -8.69 9.45 -0.15
N TRP A 26 -9.45 8.57 0.50
CA TRP A 26 -10.92 8.53 0.42
C TRP A 26 -11.56 8.54 1.81
N PRO A 27 -12.82 8.99 1.97
CA PRO A 27 -13.53 8.81 3.24
C PRO A 27 -13.44 7.37 3.75
N CYS A 28 -13.21 7.22 5.05
CA CYS A 28 -13.18 5.90 5.67
C CYS A 28 -14.60 5.30 5.66
N THR A 29 -14.74 4.13 5.04
CA THR A 29 -16.00 3.40 4.86
C THR A 29 -16.01 2.07 5.61
N GLY A 30 -14.83 1.58 6.02
CA GLY A 30 -14.68 0.22 6.55
C GLY A 30 -14.62 -0.86 5.47
N ALA A 31 -14.49 -0.48 4.20
CA ALA A 31 -14.29 -1.41 3.11
C ALA A 31 -12.96 -2.17 3.25
N GLU A 32 -12.92 -3.40 2.77
CA GLU A 32 -11.71 -4.24 2.72
C GLU A 32 -10.55 -3.56 1.96
N SER A 33 -10.88 -2.65 1.03
CA SER A 33 -9.92 -1.83 0.29
C SER A 33 -9.18 -0.80 1.11
N GLN A 34 -9.63 -0.54 2.32
CA GLN A 34 -9.05 0.43 3.25
C GLN A 34 -8.36 -0.25 4.42
N ASP A 35 -8.30 -1.58 4.43
CA ASP A 35 -7.64 -2.36 5.46
C ASP A 35 -6.24 -2.79 5.01
N PHE A 36 -5.24 -2.24 5.70
CA PHE A 36 -3.83 -2.46 5.44
C PHE A 36 -3.18 -2.99 6.70
N ASP A 37 -2.42 -4.06 6.54
CA ASP A 37 -1.64 -4.70 7.57
C ASP A 37 -0.15 -4.40 7.34
N GLN A 38 0.55 -4.08 8.42
CA GLN A 38 2.00 -4.01 8.44
C GLN A 38 2.49 -5.33 9.01
N SER A 39 2.98 -6.21 8.13
CA SER A 39 3.47 -7.52 8.55
C SER A 39 4.83 -7.35 9.22
N GLU A 40 4.84 -7.17 10.54
CA GLU A 40 6.06 -7.21 11.37
C GLU A 40 6.62 -8.64 11.51
N LEU A 41 5.82 -9.66 11.15
CA LEU A 41 6.20 -11.08 11.17
C LEU A 41 6.87 -11.56 9.89
N ASP A 42 6.72 -10.81 8.80
CA ASP A 42 7.56 -11.01 7.61
C ASP A 42 8.91 -10.34 7.89
N TYR A 43 10.02 -11.01 7.55
CA TYR A 43 11.36 -10.43 7.64
C TYR A 43 11.50 -9.13 6.82
N PHE A 44 10.52 -8.88 5.96
CA PHE A 44 10.41 -7.77 5.02
C PHE A 44 9.29 -6.85 5.50
N ARG A 45 9.62 -5.57 5.70
CA ARG A 45 8.72 -4.53 6.22
C ARG A 45 7.73 -4.12 5.14
N ASN A 46 6.86 -5.04 4.77
CA ASN A 46 5.90 -4.82 3.71
C ASN A 46 4.58 -4.38 4.33
N ILE A 47 4.07 -3.24 3.89
CA ILE A 47 2.69 -2.83 4.14
C ILE A 47 1.85 -3.45 3.03
N LYS A 48 0.88 -4.29 3.40
CA LYS A 48 0.03 -5.04 2.47
C LYS A 48 -1.44 -4.80 2.75
N THR A 49 -2.27 -4.93 1.73
CA THR A 49 -3.72 -5.04 1.93
C THR A 49 -4.03 -6.36 2.65
N SER A 50 -4.85 -6.32 3.69
CA SER A 50 -5.17 -7.52 4.49
C SER A 50 -5.91 -8.60 3.69
N HIS A 51 -6.69 -8.21 2.68
CA HIS A 51 -7.63 -9.10 1.98
C HIS A 51 -7.14 -9.63 0.63
N SER A 52 -6.19 -8.96 -0.03
CA SER A 52 -5.66 -9.39 -1.34
C SER A 52 -4.16 -9.68 -1.35
N ASN A 53 -3.46 -9.51 -0.21
CA ASN A 53 -2.01 -9.69 -0.09
C ASN A 53 -1.21 -8.94 -1.17
N LYS A 54 -1.68 -7.76 -1.59
CA LYS A 54 -0.93 -6.84 -2.45
C LYS A 54 -0.12 -5.88 -1.59
N CYS A 55 1.11 -5.63 -1.98
CA CYS A 55 2.05 -4.78 -1.27
C CYS A 55 2.02 -3.34 -1.79
N LEU A 56 2.19 -2.37 -0.89
CA LEU A 56 2.57 -1.01 -1.25
C LEU A 56 3.86 -1.05 -2.06
N THR A 57 3.85 -0.45 -3.25
CA THR A 57 4.94 -0.55 -4.22
C THR A 57 5.16 0.78 -4.91
N ASN A 58 6.41 1.24 -5.01
CA ASN A 58 6.78 2.36 -5.87
C ASN A 58 6.44 2.05 -7.33
N TYR A 59 5.68 2.91 -8.00
CA TYR A 59 5.28 2.68 -9.38
C TYR A 59 6.49 2.48 -10.30
N GLY A 60 6.54 1.34 -10.99
CA GLY A 60 7.63 0.96 -11.87
C GLY A 60 8.98 0.73 -11.17
N GLY A 61 9.00 0.56 -9.84
CA GLY A 61 10.24 0.44 -9.07
C GLY A 61 11.07 1.73 -9.02
N ASN A 62 10.43 2.89 -9.23
CA ASN A 62 11.11 4.18 -9.27
C ASN A 62 11.33 4.75 -7.85
N PHE A 63 12.46 5.43 -7.63
CA PHE A 63 12.79 6.09 -6.35
C PHE A 63 12.88 7.62 -6.47
N GLY A 64 12.53 8.17 -7.63
CA GLY A 64 12.51 9.60 -7.88
C GLY A 64 11.37 10.30 -7.13
N ASN A 65 11.60 11.57 -6.76
CA ASN A 65 10.57 12.40 -6.15
C ASN A 65 9.31 12.49 -7.02
N GLY A 66 8.14 12.39 -6.39
CA GLY A 66 6.85 12.39 -7.08
C GLY A 66 6.46 11.03 -7.68
N THR A 67 7.22 9.96 -7.41
CA THR A 67 6.81 8.60 -7.77
C THR A 67 5.49 8.25 -7.06
N TRP A 68 4.52 7.75 -7.84
CA TRP A 68 3.26 7.27 -7.29
C TRP A 68 3.46 5.99 -6.49
N VAL A 69 2.68 5.83 -5.43
CA VAL A 69 2.57 4.57 -4.69
C VAL A 69 1.39 3.77 -5.24
N THR A 70 1.61 2.48 -5.48
CA THR A 70 0.65 1.56 -6.06
C THR A 70 0.52 0.28 -5.26
N LEU A 71 -0.51 -0.51 -5.55
CA LEU A 71 -0.56 -1.91 -5.18
C LEU A 71 0.14 -2.78 -6.23
N TRP A 72 0.90 -3.75 -5.77
CA TRP A 72 1.46 -4.79 -6.62
C TRP A 72 1.50 -6.13 -5.90
N THR A 73 1.58 -7.21 -6.68
CA THR A 73 1.91 -8.53 -6.15
C THR A 73 3.18 -8.45 -5.31
N CYS A 74 3.14 -8.91 -4.07
CA CYS A 74 4.30 -8.94 -3.20
C CYS A 74 5.38 -9.82 -3.83
N ALA A 75 6.59 -9.29 -4.01
CA ALA A 75 7.72 -10.06 -4.50
C ALA A 75 8.36 -10.84 -3.35
N GLY A 76 9.01 -11.97 -3.67
CA GLY A 76 9.82 -12.69 -2.69
C GLY A 76 11.16 -11.99 -2.42
N GLY A 77 11.72 -12.17 -1.23
CA GLY A 77 12.94 -11.47 -0.80
C GLY A 77 12.63 -10.09 -0.21
N ASP A 78 13.59 -9.16 -0.26
CA ASP A 78 13.48 -7.76 0.22
C ASP A 78 13.48 -6.77 -0.95
N PRO A 79 12.40 -6.70 -1.75
CA PRO A 79 12.32 -5.73 -2.85
C PRO A 79 12.30 -4.31 -2.28
N ALA A 80 13.32 -3.51 -2.62
CA ALA A 80 13.46 -2.15 -2.10
C ALA A 80 12.26 -1.24 -2.43
N GLU A 81 11.56 -1.52 -3.54
CA GLU A 81 10.36 -0.82 -3.97
C GLU A 81 9.10 -1.17 -3.16
N GLN A 82 9.12 -2.23 -2.35
CA GLN A 82 8.00 -2.64 -1.46
C GLN A 82 8.34 -2.57 0.03
N ASN A 83 9.53 -2.09 0.38
CA ASN A 83 9.98 -1.94 1.76
C ASN A 83 9.56 -0.57 2.31
N TRP A 84 8.43 -0.54 3.00
CA TRP A 84 7.82 0.67 3.55
C TRP A 84 7.72 0.55 5.07
N HIS A 85 8.00 1.64 5.78
CA HIS A 85 7.75 1.71 7.21
C HIS A 85 6.93 2.95 7.54
N LEU A 86 6.18 2.87 8.64
CA LEU A 86 5.53 4.03 9.24
C LEU A 86 6.52 4.73 10.15
N GLU A 87 6.70 6.03 9.96
CA GLU A 87 7.37 6.89 10.94
C GLU A 87 6.34 7.33 11.99
N LEU A 88 6.72 7.26 13.27
CA LEU A 88 5.90 7.62 14.44
C LEU A 88 6.26 9.02 14.95
#